data_AF-A0A812T8M0-F1
#
_entry.id   AF-A0A812T8M0-F1
#
_cell.length_a   1.000
_cell.length_b   1.000
_cell.length_c   1.000
_cell.angle_alpha   90.00
_cell.angle_beta   90.00
_cell.angle_gamma   90.00
#
_symmetry.space_group_name_H-M   'P 1'
#
loop_
_entity.id
_entity.type
_entity.pdbx_description
1 polymer ?
#
loop_
_entity_poly.entity_id
_entity_poly.type
_entity_poly.pdbx_seq_one_letter_code
_entity_poly.pdbx_strand_id
1 'polypeptide(L)'
;DLAIGTNLAQLPAETPIRWFQYVNIYTKSPVIEQTTPASLLISDTVAQIVDVELLDQDLDEEELGGNVTWTVARDLPLIAHFTVYFTENDTWETGRVRAGEDVAPVEFAELFIPPDTRPPLETFSWISIFPSSLLAERTTPFSSSINDTISPVLNVSFLDLDLDLG
;
A
#
# COMPACT_ATOMS: atom_id res chain seq x y z
N ASP A 1 29.35 -7.06 -23.94
CA ASP A 1 29.46 -5.99 -24.94
C ASP A 1 28.14 -5.83 -25.68
N LEU A 2 27.70 -4.58 -25.85
CA LEU A 2 26.56 -4.24 -26.70
C LEU A 2 27.05 -3.97 -28.13
N ALA A 3 26.14 -4.07 -29.12
CA ALA A 3 26.49 -3.76 -30.50
C ALA A 3 26.82 -2.27 -30.69
N ILE A 4 27.63 -1.96 -31.70
CA ILE A 4 27.97 -0.58 -32.05
C ILE A 4 26.68 0.19 -32.40
N GLY A 5 26.50 1.37 -31.81
CA GLY A 5 25.31 2.20 -32.01
C GLY A 5 24.15 1.88 -31.06
N THR A 6 24.28 0.91 -30.17
CA THR A 6 23.26 0.61 -29.15
C THR A 6 23.37 1.58 -27.97
N ASN A 7 22.27 2.27 -27.65
CA ASN A 7 22.12 3.15 -26.48
C ASN A 7 21.09 2.63 -25.46
N LEU A 8 20.64 1.37 -25.63
CA LEU A 8 19.65 0.72 -24.78
C LEU A 8 20.19 -0.63 -24.31
N ALA A 9 20.18 -0.85 -22.99
CA ALA A 9 20.40 -2.15 -22.39
C ALA A 9 19.20 -2.47 -21.49
N GLN A 10 18.56 -3.62 -21.73
CA GLN A 10 17.47 -4.08 -20.88
C GLN A 10 18.04 -4.93 -19.74
N LEU A 11 17.68 -4.59 -18.51
CA LEU A 11 17.88 -5.47 -17.36
C LEU A 11 16.65 -6.38 -17.24
N PRO A 12 16.82 -7.70 -17.10
CA PRO A 12 15.70 -8.58 -16.79
C PRO A 12 14.99 -8.12 -15.52
N ALA A 13 13.65 -8.26 -15.50
CA ALA A 13 12.90 -8.13 -14.27
C ALA A 13 13.47 -9.08 -13.20
N GLU A 14 13.31 -8.72 -11.93
CA GLU A 14 13.75 -9.53 -10.79
C GLU A 14 15.27 -9.77 -10.70
N THR A 15 16.09 -8.99 -11.42
CA THR A 15 17.54 -9.04 -11.26
C THR A 15 17.92 -8.67 -9.82
N PRO A 16 18.53 -9.56 -9.02
CA PRO A 16 18.83 -9.25 -7.62
C PRO A 16 19.89 -8.15 -7.49
N ILE A 17 19.55 -7.03 -6.85
CA ILE A 17 20.45 -5.88 -6.64
C ILE A 17 21.69 -6.24 -5.80
N ARG A 18 21.55 -7.21 -4.88
CA ARG A 18 22.59 -7.65 -3.94
C ARG A 18 23.24 -6.44 -3.23
N TRP A 19 24.53 -6.20 -3.46
CA TRP A 19 25.30 -5.10 -2.87
C TRP A 19 25.67 -4.02 -3.90
N PHE A 20 25.16 -4.11 -5.13
CA PHE A 20 25.43 -3.13 -6.17
C PHE A 20 24.58 -1.88 -5.96
N GLN A 21 25.21 -0.71 -5.98
CA GLN A 21 24.52 0.58 -5.82
C GLN A 21 24.50 1.41 -7.11
N TYR A 22 25.31 1.04 -8.11
CA TYR A 22 25.46 1.81 -9.33
C TYR A 22 25.45 0.92 -10.56
N VAL A 23 24.83 1.42 -11.63
CA VAL A 23 25.06 0.92 -12.98
C VAL A 23 26.18 1.76 -13.60
N ASN A 24 27.26 1.09 -13.98
CA ASN A 24 28.39 1.71 -14.66
C ASN A 24 28.34 1.39 -16.15
N ILE A 25 28.43 2.42 -16.98
CA ILE A 25 28.45 2.32 -18.44
C ILE A 25 29.85 2.72 -18.91
N TYR A 26 30.52 1.78 -19.56
CA TYR A 26 31.86 1.97 -20.10
C TYR A 26 31.79 2.04 -21.62
N THR A 27 32.47 3.04 -22.18
CA THR A 27 32.71 3.07 -23.63
C THR A 27 33.87 2.15 -23.95
N LYS A 28 33.68 1.24 -24.91
CA LYS A 28 34.70 0.27 -25.30
C LYS A 28 35.03 0.38 -26.79
N SER A 29 36.32 0.36 -27.10
CA SER A 29 36.86 0.26 -28.46
C SER A 29 37.45 -1.14 -28.70
N PRO A 30 37.83 -1.51 -29.94
CA PRO A 30 38.47 -2.79 -30.22
C PRO A 30 39.80 -3.03 -29.49
N VAL A 31 40.45 -1.96 -29.03
CA VAL A 31 41.80 -2.02 -28.45
C VAL A 31 41.80 -1.76 -26.94
N ILE A 32 40.82 -0.99 -26.44
CA ILE A 32 40.78 -0.60 -25.02
C ILE A 32 39.37 -0.20 -24.57
N GLU A 33 39.05 -0.48 -23.32
CA GLU A 33 37.89 0.04 -22.59
C GLU A 33 38.25 1.33 -21.85
N GLN A 34 37.31 2.28 -21.82
CA GLN A 34 37.47 3.50 -21.05
C GLN A 34 37.64 3.19 -19.55
N THR A 35 38.52 3.90 -18.85
CA THR A 35 38.79 3.66 -17.43
C THR A 35 37.84 4.41 -16.48
N THR A 36 37.07 5.37 -17.00
CA THR A 36 36.14 6.20 -16.23
C THR A 36 34.72 6.01 -16.77
N PRO A 37 33.83 5.29 -16.08
CA PRO A 37 32.47 5.07 -16.56
C PRO A 37 31.58 6.30 -16.38
N ALA A 38 30.46 6.32 -17.09
CA ALA A 38 29.28 7.05 -16.62
C ALA A 38 28.56 6.18 -15.58
N SER A 39 28.20 6.75 -14.44
CA SER A 39 27.58 6.02 -13.33
C SER A 39 26.18 6.55 -13.05
N LEU A 40 25.23 5.64 -12.89
CA LEU A 40 23.85 5.91 -12.46
C LEU A 40 23.62 5.22 -11.12
N LEU A 41 23.13 5.96 -10.11
CA LEU A 41 22.73 5.39 -8.83
C LEU A 41 21.47 4.52 -9.03
N ILE A 42 21.51 3.30 -8.51
CA ILE A 42 20.34 2.43 -8.44
C ILE A 42 19.50 2.89 -7.26
N SER A 43 18.27 3.33 -7.54
CA SER A 43 17.27 3.64 -6.52
C SER A 43 16.24 2.53 -6.50
N ASP A 44 16.28 1.70 -5.46
CA ASP A 44 15.22 0.75 -5.15
C ASP A 44 14.48 1.27 -3.92
N THR A 45 13.43 2.06 -4.18
CA THR A 45 12.61 2.65 -3.12
C THR A 45 11.23 2.01 -3.15
N VAL A 46 10.75 1.60 -1.98
CA VAL A 46 9.40 1.05 -1.82
C VAL A 46 8.54 2.14 -1.22
N ALA A 47 7.39 2.39 -1.85
CA ALA A 47 6.38 3.28 -1.31
C ALA A 47 6.04 2.85 0.12
N GLN A 48 6.16 3.77 1.05
CA GLN A 48 5.94 3.50 2.45
C GLN A 48 4.55 3.99 2.83
N ILE A 49 3.66 3.07 3.21
CA ILE A 49 2.35 3.37 3.78
C ILE A 49 2.48 3.26 5.31
N VAL A 50 1.85 4.19 6.03
CA VAL A 50 1.79 4.25 7.49
C VAL A 50 0.38 4.66 7.92
N ASP A 51 0.12 4.58 9.23
CA ASP A 51 -1.12 5.07 9.86
C ASP A 51 -2.39 4.49 9.21
N VAL A 52 -2.39 3.17 8.99
CA VAL A 52 -3.56 2.46 8.45
C VAL A 52 -4.55 2.21 9.56
N GLU A 53 -5.71 2.84 9.44
CA GLU A 53 -6.79 2.79 10.41
C GLU A 53 -8.11 2.42 9.71
N LEU A 54 -8.92 1.60 10.36
CA LEU A 54 -10.33 1.41 10.03
C LEU A 54 -11.10 1.93 11.23
N LEU A 55 -11.87 3.01 11.03
CA LEU A 55 -12.86 3.43 12.01
C LEU A 55 -14.18 2.76 11.66
N ASP A 56 -14.47 1.68 12.38
CA ASP A 56 -15.75 0.99 12.26
C ASP A 56 -16.85 1.81 12.95
N GLN A 57 -17.89 2.11 12.19
CA GLN A 57 -18.97 3.02 12.53
C GLN A 57 -20.35 2.36 12.53
N ASP A 58 -20.43 1.06 12.22
CA ASP A 58 -21.66 0.31 12.43
C ASP A 58 -21.69 -0.32 13.83
N LEU A 59 -22.85 -0.85 14.21
CA LEU A 59 -23.13 -1.36 15.56
C LEU A 59 -23.42 -2.85 15.54
N ASP A 60 -23.23 -3.49 14.40
CA ASP A 60 -23.64 -4.86 14.13
C ASP A 60 -22.40 -5.76 14.17
N GLU A 61 -22.41 -6.72 15.09
CA GLU A 61 -21.32 -7.69 15.24
C GLU A 61 -21.17 -8.47 13.93
N GLU A 62 -19.94 -8.59 13.43
CA GLU A 62 -19.59 -9.23 12.16
C GLU A 62 -19.89 -8.42 10.88
N GLU A 63 -20.22 -7.13 10.99
CA GLU A 63 -20.35 -6.23 9.85
C GLU A 63 -19.31 -5.10 9.94
N LEU A 64 -18.99 -4.49 8.80
CA LEU A 64 -18.06 -3.37 8.75
C LEU A 64 -18.73 -2.19 8.07
N GLY A 65 -18.49 -1.00 8.62
CA GLY A 65 -18.96 0.24 8.04
C GLY A 65 -18.05 1.40 8.37
N GLY A 66 -17.67 2.21 7.38
CA GLY A 66 -16.86 3.41 7.62
C GLY A 66 -15.68 3.55 6.67
N ASN A 67 -14.67 4.33 7.08
CA ASN A 67 -13.53 4.64 6.22
C ASN A 67 -12.29 3.88 6.67
N VAL A 68 -11.66 3.20 5.72
CA VAL A 68 -10.26 2.79 5.82
C VAL A 68 -9.41 3.98 5.40
N THR A 69 -8.51 4.46 6.27
CA THR A 69 -7.63 5.59 5.99
C THR A 69 -6.17 5.19 6.09
N TRP A 70 -5.30 5.79 5.28
CA TRP A 70 -3.86 5.58 5.34
C TRP A 70 -3.07 6.80 4.86
N THR A 71 -1.81 6.87 5.29
CA THR A 71 -0.88 7.93 4.90
C THR A 71 0.29 7.36 4.09
N VAL A 72 0.65 8.04 3.00
CA VAL A 72 1.82 7.71 2.20
C VAL A 72 3.02 8.51 2.71
N ALA A 73 3.91 7.86 3.46
CA ALA A 73 5.08 8.49 4.05
C ALA A 73 6.18 8.79 3.02
N ARG A 74 6.30 7.99 1.95
CA ARG A 74 7.36 8.13 0.92
C ARG A 74 6.93 7.63 -0.46
N ASP A 75 7.55 8.21 -1.49
CA ASP A 75 7.49 7.77 -2.89
C ASP A 75 6.10 7.78 -3.53
N LEU A 76 5.22 8.70 -3.09
CA LEU A 76 3.91 8.94 -3.70
C LEU A 76 3.95 9.08 -5.24
N PRO A 77 4.93 9.77 -5.87
CA PRO A 77 4.99 9.89 -7.33
C PRO A 77 5.20 8.56 -8.07
N LEU A 78 5.59 7.48 -7.38
CA LEU A 78 5.77 6.15 -7.96
C LEU A 78 4.47 5.33 -7.99
N ILE A 79 3.43 5.81 -7.30
CA ILE A 79 2.15 5.12 -7.13
C ILE A 79 1.16 5.60 -8.20
N ALA A 80 0.56 4.65 -8.92
CA ALA A 80 -0.48 4.87 -9.91
C ALA A 80 -1.89 4.86 -9.30
N HIS A 81 -2.13 3.93 -8.38
CA HIS A 81 -3.36 3.77 -7.60
C HIS A 81 -3.10 2.80 -6.43
N PHE A 82 -4.05 2.72 -5.50
CA PHE A 82 -4.09 1.70 -4.47
C PHE A 82 -5.23 0.72 -4.74
N THR A 83 -4.99 -0.56 -4.48
CA THR A 83 -6.05 -1.56 -4.39
C THR A 83 -6.12 -2.11 -2.97
N VAL A 84 -7.31 -2.10 -2.38
CA VAL A 84 -7.54 -2.55 -1.00
C VAL A 84 -8.24 -3.91 -1.02
N TYR A 85 -7.79 -4.81 -0.15
CA TYR A 85 -8.33 -6.16 -0.02
C TYR A 85 -8.63 -6.48 1.45
N PHE A 86 -9.67 -7.26 1.68
CA PHE A 86 -9.79 -8.07 2.89
C PHE A 86 -8.92 -9.33 2.73
N THR A 87 -8.11 -9.66 3.72
CA THR A 87 -7.14 -10.77 3.70
C THR A 87 -7.26 -11.65 4.95
N GLU A 88 -6.87 -12.92 4.80
CA GLU A 88 -7.05 -13.94 5.85
C GLU A 88 -6.13 -13.70 7.05
N ASN A 89 -4.95 -13.17 6.76
CA ASN A 89 -3.89 -12.90 7.70
C ASN A 89 -3.07 -11.68 7.20
N ASP A 90 -2.03 -11.33 7.93
CA ASP A 90 -1.09 -10.25 7.61
C ASP A 90 -0.17 -10.60 6.42
N THR A 91 -0.03 -11.89 6.13
CA THR A 91 0.73 -12.46 5.01
C THR A 91 -0.18 -12.69 3.80
N TRP A 92 -0.23 -11.70 2.91
CA TRP A 92 -0.90 -11.66 1.58
C TRP A 92 -0.77 -12.89 0.64
N GLU A 93 -0.19 -14.00 1.09
CA GLU A 93 0.06 -15.27 0.43
C GLU A 93 -1.20 -16.12 0.18
N THR A 94 -2.25 -16.01 1.01
CA THR A 94 -3.50 -16.77 0.83
C THR A 94 -4.74 -15.92 1.07
N GLY A 95 -5.77 -16.14 0.23
CA GLY A 95 -7.11 -15.57 0.38
C GLY A 95 -7.17 -14.04 0.37
N ARG A 96 -7.74 -13.48 -0.70
CA ARG A 96 -8.08 -12.05 -0.73
C ARG A 96 -9.37 -11.78 -1.49
N VAL A 97 -10.17 -10.85 -0.99
CA VAL A 97 -11.33 -10.32 -1.69
C VAL A 97 -11.24 -8.80 -1.74
N ARG A 98 -11.56 -8.22 -2.89
CA ARG A 98 -11.42 -6.78 -3.13
C ARG A 98 -12.42 -6.03 -2.25
N ALA A 99 -11.95 -5.06 -1.49
CA ALA A 99 -12.76 -4.29 -0.54
C ALA A 99 -13.56 -3.17 -1.21
N GLY A 100 -13.09 -2.67 -2.36
CA GLY A 100 -13.76 -1.59 -3.08
C GLY A 100 -13.07 -1.25 -4.40
N GLU A 101 -13.30 -0.05 -4.92
CA GLU A 101 -12.63 0.46 -6.12
C GLU A 101 -11.19 0.89 -5.87
N ASP A 102 -10.43 1.07 -6.96
CA ASP A 102 -9.05 1.55 -6.87
C ASP A 102 -9.04 3.01 -6.41
N VAL A 103 -8.15 3.32 -5.47
CA VAL A 103 -8.04 4.65 -4.86
C VAL A 103 -6.89 5.42 -5.51
N ALA A 104 -7.12 6.70 -5.80
CA ALA A 104 -6.11 7.55 -6.42
C ALA A 104 -4.91 7.79 -5.49
N PRO A 105 -3.69 8.00 -6.04
CA PRO A 105 -2.50 8.24 -5.25
C PRO A 105 -2.50 9.66 -4.68
N VAL A 106 -2.86 9.78 -3.40
CA VAL A 106 -2.76 11.02 -2.61
C VAL A 106 -2.01 10.75 -1.31
N GLU A 107 -1.48 11.79 -0.67
CA GLU A 107 -0.72 11.68 0.58
C GLU A 107 -1.56 11.09 1.72
N PHE A 108 -2.81 11.53 1.82
CA PHE A 108 -3.81 10.98 2.72
C PHE A 108 -4.94 10.39 1.89
N ALA A 109 -5.08 9.07 1.92
CA ALA A 109 -6.03 8.33 1.09
C ALA A 109 -7.05 7.60 1.97
N GLU A 110 -8.25 7.44 1.43
CA GLU A 110 -9.35 6.76 2.11
C GLU A 110 -10.12 5.87 1.14
N LEU A 111 -10.68 4.78 1.69
CA LEU A 111 -11.67 3.94 1.04
C LEU A 111 -12.89 3.85 1.95
N PHE A 112 -14.05 4.25 1.41
CA PHE A 112 -15.33 4.04 2.07
C PHE A 112 -15.78 2.59 1.91
N ILE A 113 -16.00 1.91 3.03
CA ILE A 113 -16.67 0.63 3.14
C ILE A 113 -18.14 0.92 3.49
N PRO A 114 -19.09 0.52 2.62
CA PRO A 114 -20.51 0.69 2.91
C PRO A 114 -20.88 0.07 4.26
N PRO A 115 -21.82 0.66 5.02
CA PRO A 115 -22.35 0.01 6.22
C PRO A 115 -22.97 -1.34 5.86
N ASP A 116 -23.02 -2.23 6.85
CA ASP A 116 -23.55 -3.59 6.71
C ASP A 116 -22.72 -4.42 5.69
N THR A 117 -21.47 -4.02 5.44
CA THR A 117 -20.58 -4.81 4.58
C THR A 117 -20.14 -6.02 5.39
N ARG A 118 -20.64 -7.19 4.99
CA ARG A 118 -20.28 -8.46 5.61
C ARG A 118 -19.20 -9.17 4.79
N PRO A 119 -17.89 -8.92 5.02
CA PRO A 119 -16.89 -9.80 4.48
C PRO A 119 -17.06 -11.20 5.11
N PRO A 120 -16.52 -12.26 4.50
CA PRO A 120 -16.46 -13.56 5.15
C PRO A 120 -15.52 -13.49 6.37
N LEU A 121 -15.93 -12.86 7.47
CA LEU A 121 -15.10 -12.61 8.66
C LEU A 121 -14.65 -13.90 9.35
N GLU A 122 -15.33 -15.03 9.11
CA GLU A 122 -14.82 -16.35 9.49
C GLU A 122 -13.46 -16.68 8.83
N THR A 123 -13.11 -15.98 7.76
CA THR A 123 -11.93 -16.23 6.93
C THR A 123 -11.01 -15.01 6.84
N PHE A 124 -11.55 -13.79 6.77
CA PHE A 124 -10.77 -12.55 6.59
C PHE A 124 -10.74 -11.71 7.86
N SER A 125 -9.55 -11.50 8.43
CA SER A 125 -9.34 -10.74 9.67
C SER A 125 -8.42 -9.53 9.51
N TRP A 126 -8.05 -9.20 8.27
CA TRP A 126 -7.08 -8.14 7.94
C TRP A 126 -7.54 -7.32 6.73
N ILE A 127 -7.09 -6.07 6.69
CA ILE A 127 -7.16 -5.21 5.51
C ILE A 127 -5.74 -4.98 5.01
N SER A 128 -5.52 -5.25 3.72
CA SER A 128 -4.25 -5.01 3.04
C SER A 128 -4.39 -3.98 1.93
N ILE A 129 -3.45 -3.05 1.87
CA ILE A 129 -3.37 -1.97 0.88
C ILE A 129 -2.17 -2.22 -0.03
N PHE A 130 -2.45 -2.33 -1.33
CA PHE A 130 -1.45 -2.59 -2.36
C PHE A 130 -1.24 -1.33 -3.20
N PRO A 131 -0.09 -0.65 -3.09
CA PRO A 131 0.27 0.38 -4.05
C PRO A 131 0.63 -0.25 -5.40
N SER A 132 -0.04 0.18 -6.46
CA SER A 132 0.28 -0.20 -7.83
C SER A 132 1.20 0.85 -8.45
N SER A 133 2.18 0.45 -9.27
CA SER A 133 3.14 1.35 -9.91
C SER A 133 3.10 1.24 -11.43
N LEU A 134 3.47 2.31 -12.13
CA LEU A 134 3.63 2.34 -13.59
C LEU A 134 4.92 1.66 -14.08
N LEU A 135 5.86 1.33 -13.18
CA LEU A 135 7.23 0.90 -13.52
C LEU A 135 7.51 -0.60 -13.31
N ALA A 136 6.48 -1.43 -13.54
CA ALA A 136 6.37 -2.86 -13.24
C ALA A 136 5.80 -3.16 -11.84
N GLU A 137 4.93 -4.17 -11.80
CA GLU A 137 4.21 -4.63 -10.60
C GLU A 137 5.21 -5.07 -9.52
N ARG A 138 5.10 -4.53 -8.30
CA ARG A 138 5.84 -5.06 -7.15
C ARG A 138 4.98 -5.09 -5.90
N THR A 139 5.22 -6.11 -5.08
CA THR A 139 4.21 -6.92 -4.38
C THR A 139 4.29 -6.84 -2.85
N THR A 140 4.72 -5.73 -2.27
CA THR A 140 4.77 -5.60 -0.80
C THR A 140 3.61 -4.75 -0.30
N PRO A 141 2.46 -5.35 0.06
CA PRO A 141 1.36 -4.62 0.67
C PRO A 141 1.66 -4.22 2.10
N PHE A 142 0.93 -3.23 2.59
CA PHE A 142 0.80 -2.96 4.01
C PHE A 142 -0.49 -3.61 4.52
N SER A 143 -0.45 -4.27 5.68
CA SER A 143 -1.61 -4.95 6.27
C SER A 143 -1.88 -4.43 7.69
N SER A 144 -3.16 -4.27 8.04
CA SER A 144 -3.62 -3.93 9.39
C SER A 144 -4.74 -4.89 9.80
N SER A 145 -4.79 -5.30 11.07
CA SER A 145 -5.81 -6.20 11.57
C SER A 145 -7.15 -5.49 11.68
N ILE A 146 -8.23 -6.16 11.29
CA ILE A 146 -9.60 -5.70 11.53
C ILE A 146 -9.90 -5.99 13.00
N ASN A 147 -10.26 -4.95 13.75
CA ASN A 147 -10.72 -5.09 15.13
C ASN A 147 -12.19 -4.68 15.19
N ASP A 148 -13.06 -5.60 14.77
CA ASP A 148 -14.50 -5.52 15.00
C ASP A 148 -14.78 -6.06 16.41
N THR A 149 -14.96 -5.13 17.33
CA THR A 149 -15.54 -5.39 18.64
C THR A 149 -16.59 -4.30 18.81
N ILE A 150 -17.85 -4.68 19.09
CA ILE A 150 -18.92 -3.75 19.50
C ILE A 150 -18.29 -2.60 20.27
N SER A 151 -18.40 -1.37 19.77
CA SER A 151 -18.03 -0.19 20.56
C SER A 151 -18.94 -0.19 21.78
N PRO A 152 -18.47 -0.55 23.00
CA PRO A 152 -19.31 -0.35 24.15
C PRO A 152 -19.45 1.16 24.29
N VAL A 153 -20.69 1.64 24.34
CA VAL A 153 -20.95 3.05 24.61
C VAL A 153 -20.38 3.38 26.01
N LEU A 154 -19.15 3.88 26.05
CA LEU A 154 -18.51 4.41 27.25
C LEU A 154 -18.65 5.93 27.21
N ASN A 155 -19.24 6.47 28.26
CA ASN A 155 -19.67 7.87 28.45
C ASN A 155 -21.00 8.26 27.78
N VAL A 156 -22.08 7.50 28.04
CA VAL A 156 -23.39 8.16 28.12
C VAL A 156 -23.42 9.02 29.39
N SER A 157 -23.04 10.29 29.28
CA SER A 157 -23.46 11.30 30.25
C SER A 157 -24.51 12.18 29.59
N PHE A 158 -25.78 11.94 29.91
CA PHE A 158 -26.81 12.93 29.67
C PHE A 158 -26.61 14.05 30.69
N LEU A 159 -26.24 15.23 30.21
CA LEU A 159 -26.54 16.44 30.97
C LEU A 159 -28.06 16.60 30.83
N ASP A 160 -28.77 16.27 31.90
CA ASP A 160 -30.15 16.70 32.06
C ASP A 160 -30.21 18.22 31.88
N LEU A 161 -30.93 18.64 30.85
CA LEU A 161 -31.09 20.03 30.41
C LEU A 161 -32.59 20.33 30.21
N ASP A 162 -33.47 19.61 30.90
CA ASP A 162 -34.78 20.17 31.20
C ASP A 162 -34.68 21.03 32.48
N LEU A 163 -35.40 22.14 32.46
CA LEU A 163 -35.28 23.26 33.37
C LEU A 163 -36.72 23.62 33.78
N ASP A 164 -37.40 22.63 34.36
CA ASP A 164 -38.77 22.72 34.82
C ASP A 164 -39.00 21.57 35.83
N LEU A 165 -39.55 21.77 37.03
CA LEU A 165 -40.62 22.65 37.51
C LEU A 165 -40.24 23.16 38.93
N GLY A 166 -40.70 24.32 39.40
CA GLY A 166 -42.09 24.46 39.84
C GLY A 166 -42.33 23.61 41.09
#